data_AF-A0A944Q0T8-F1
#
_entry.id   AF-A0A944Q0T8-F1
#
_cell.length_a   1.000
_cell.length_b   1.000
_cell.length_c   1.000
_cell.angle_alpha   90.00
_cell.angle_beta   90.00
_cell.angle_gamma   90.00
#
_symmetry.space_group_name_H-M   'P 1'
#
loop_
_entity.id
_entity.type
_entity.pdbx_description
1 polymer ?
#
loop_
_entity_poly.entity_id
_entity_poly.type
_entity_poly.pdbx_seq_one_letter_code
_entity_poly.pdbx_strand_id
1 'polypeptide(L)' 'MPNDDEQTVGGGSAHDFADRTAAAEQLPLDARADAFAALHDELRTRLESGGSASA' A
#
# COMPACT_ATOMS: atom_id res chain seq x y z
N MET A 1 32.39 9.97 10.24
CA MET A 1 31.41 8.88 10.26
C MET A 1 30.37 9.18 9.20
N PRO A 2 30.18 8.34 8.17
CA PRO A 2 28.95 8.38 7.39
C PRO A 2 27.83 7.85 8.30
N ASN A 3 26.73 8.60 8.44
CA ASN A 3 25.51 8.05 9.01
C ASN A 3 24.70 7.52 7.82
N ASP A 4 24.84 6.23 7.55
CA ASP A 4 23.87 5.40 6.81
C ASP A 4 22.59 5.22 7.63
N ASP A 5 22.06 6.31 8.17
CA ASP A 5 20.74 6.30 8.80
C ASP A 5 19.74 6.73 7.73
N GLU A 6 19.59 5.83 6.75
CA GLU A 6 18.42 5.72 5.90
C GLU A 6 17.21 5.42 6.79
N GLN A 7 16.77 6.44 7.53
CA GLN A 7 15.50 6.49 8.23
C GLN A 7 14.37 6.46 7.19
N THR A 8 14.15 5.30 6.57
CA THR A 8 12.93 4.93 5.86
C THR A 8 11.82 4.63 6.89
N VAL A 9 11.66 5.51 7.87
CA VAL A 9 10.67 5.38 8.93
C VAL A 9 9.38 6.02 8.40
N GLY A 10 8.50 5.19 7.83
CA GLY A 10 7.11 5.57 7.49
C GLY A 10 6.75 5.64 6.01
N GLY A 11 7.71 5.47 5.09
CA GLY A 11 7.47 5.52 3.64
C GLY A 11 7.08 4.18 2.99
N GLY A 12 7.50 3.05 3.59
CA GLY A 12 7.35 1.72 2.97
C GLY A 12 5.90 1.35 2.65
N SER A 13 5.00 1.46 3.62
CA SER A 13 3.59 1.06 3.42
C SER A 13 2.81 1.91 2.41
N ALA A 14 3.12 3.20 2.29
CA ALA A 14 2.46 4.06 1.31
C ALA A 14 3.03 3.84 -0.10
N HIS A 15 4.34 3.58 -0.20
CA HIS A 15 4.99 3.23 -1.46
C HIS A 15 4.52 1.86 -1.97
N ASP A 16 4.46 0.85 -1.10
CA ASP A 16 3.93 -0.49 -1.42
C ASP A 16 2.49 -0.44 -1.93
N PHE A 17 1.65 0.42 -1.33
CA PHE A 17 0.27 0.61 -1.77
C PHE A 17 0.19 1.28 -3.15
N ALA A 18 1.03 2.30 -3.38
CA ALA A 18 1.09 3.00 -4.66
C ALA A 18 1.55 2.05 -5.79
N ASP A 19 2.59 1.25 -5.55
CA ASP A 19 3.09 0.27 -6.52
C ASP A 19 2.03 -0.79 -6.85
N ARG A 20 1.31 -1.27 -5.84
CA ARG A 20 0.25 -2.27 -6.05
C ARG A 20 -0.97 -1.70 -6.77
N THR A 21 -1.29 -0.42 -6.52
CA THR A 21 -2.32 0.31 -7.26
C THR A 21 -1.94 0.46 -8.73
N ALA A 22 -0.69 0.85 -9.01
CA ALA A 22 -0.17 0.94 -10.37
C ALA A 22 -0.19 -0.42 -11.08
N ALA A 23 0.14 -1.51 -10.37
CA ALA A 23 0.04 -2.86 -10.92
C ALA A 23 -1.41 -3.25 -11.28
N ALA A 24 -2.40 -2.90 -10.43
CA ALA A 24 -3.81 -3.13 -10.71
C ALA A 24 -4.29 -2.37 -11.95
N GLU A 25 -3.81 -1.15 -12.17
CA GLU A 25 -4.14 -0.36 -13.37
C GLU A 25 -3.56 -0.95 -14.66
N GLN A 26 -2.48 -1.72 -14.60
CA GLN A 26 -1.93 -2.40 -15.78
C GLN A 26 -2.73 -3.66 -16.17
N LEU A 27 -3.65 -4.12 -15.31
CA LEU A 27 -4.48 -5.28 -15.62
C LEU A 27 -5.55 -4.95 -16.69
N PRO A 28 -6.03 -5.97 -17.43
CA PRO A 28 -7.22 -5.88 -18.27
C PRO A 28 -8.44 -5.35 -17.49
N LEU A 29 -9.30 -4.59 -18.17
CA LEU A 29 -10.40 -3.84 -17.54
C LEU A 29 -11.33 -4.72 -16.69
N ASP A 30 -11.59 -5.94 -17.15
CA ASP A 30 -12.39 -6.97 -16.47
C ASP A 30 -11.75 -7.46 -15.17
N ALA A 31 -10.41 -7.49 -15.09
CA ALA A 31 -9.67 -7.92 -13.90
C ALA A 31 -9.37 -6.78 -12.91
N ARG A 32 -9.51 -5.51 -13.31
CA ARG A 32 -9.21 -4.36 -12.44
C ARG A 32 -10.14 -4.30 -11.22
N ALA A 33 -11.43 -4.59 -11.41
CA ALA A 33 -12.42 -4.49 -10.33
C ALA A 33 -12.08 -5.43 -9.17
N ASP A 34 -11.72 -6.68 -9.47
CA ASP A 34 -11.33 -7.67 -8.46
C ASP A 34 -10.01 -7.29 -7.76
N ALA A 35 -9.04 -6.77 -8.52
CA ALA A 35 -7.77 -6.31 -7.96
C ALA A 35 -7.95 -5.10 -7.01
N PHE A 36 -8.80 -4.14 -7.37
CA PHE A 36 -9.14 -3.02 -6.49
C PHE A 36 -9.94 -3.46 -5.27
N ALA A 37 -10.87 -4.40 -5.42
CA ALA A 37 -11.63 -4.95 -4.29
C ALA A 37 -10.70 -5.59 -3.25
N ALA A 38 -9.75 -6.42 -3.70
CA ALA A 38 -8.74 -7.03 -2.82
C ALA A 38 -7.89 -5.97 -2.09
N LEU A 39 -7.41 -4.95 -2.82
CA LEU A 39 -6.66 -3.83 -2.25
C LEU A 39 -7.45 -3.09 -1.16
N HIS A 40 -8.75 -2.87 -1.38
CA HIS A 40 -9.63 -2.23 -0.41
C HIS A 40 -9.93 -3.11 0.81
N ASP A 41 -10.08 -4.43 0.64
CA ASP A 41 -10.23 -5.37 1.75
C ASP A 41 -9.00 -5.41 2.65
N GLU A 42 -7.81 -5.30 2.06
CA GLU A 42 -6.56 -5.18 2.82
C GLU A 42 -6.48 -3.87 3.63
N LEU A 43 -6.88 -2.73 3.03
CA LEU A 43 -6.99 -1.46 3.73
C LEU A 43 -7.97 -1.55 4.90
N ARG A 44 -9.14 -2.16 4.67
CA ARG A 44 -10.16 -2.39 5.68
C ARG A 44 -9.59 -3.22 6.84
N THR A 45 -8.95 -4.34 6.53
CA THR A 45 -8.30 -5.23 7.51
C THR A 45 -7.25 -4.48 8.34
N ARG A 46 -6.45 -3.62 7.70
CA ARG A 46 -5.45 -2.80 8.38
C ARG A 46 -6.06 -1.79 9.34
N LEU A 47 -7.14 -1.12 8.93
CA LEU A 47 -7.88 -0.18 9.77
C LEU A 47 -8.53 -0.90 10.96
N GLU A 48 -9.15 -2.06 10.72
CA GLU A 48 -9.74 -2.91 11.76
C GLU A 48 -8.70 -3.43 12.76
N SER A 49 -7.48 -3.71 12.29
CA SER A 49 -6.35 -4.18 13.12
C SER A 49 -5.64 -3.06 13.88
N GLY A 50 -6.14 -1.82 13.84
CA GLY A 50 -5.57 -0.68 14.56
C GLY A 50 -4.42 0.02 13.83
N GLY A 51 -4.28 -0.18 12.53
CA GLY A 51 -3.27 0.45 11.67
C GLY A 51 -3.53 1.92 11.37
N SER A 52 -3.78 2.74 12.39
CA SER A 52 -3.60 4.18 12.33
C SER A 52 -2.23 4.51 12.91
N ALA A 53 -1.17 4.33 12.12
CA ALA A 53 -0.04 5.25 12.24
C ALA A 53 -0.59 6.59 11.74
N SER A 54 -1.17 7.37 12.67
CA SER A 54 -1.74 8.68 12.37
C SER A 54 -0.72 9.52 11.60
N ALA A 55 -1.26 10.17 10.56
CA ALA A 55 -0.69 11.27 9.82
C ALA A 55 -0.25 12.44 10.71
#